data_AF-A0A8J2HYP3-F1
#
_entry.id   AF-A0A8J2HYP3-F1
#
_cell.length_a   1.000
_cell.length_b   1.000
_cell.length_c   1.000
_cell.angle_alpha   90.00
_cell.angle_beta   90.00
_cell.angle_gamma   90.00
#
_symmetry.space_group_name_H-M   'P 1'
#
loop_
_entity.id
_entity.type
_entity.pdbx_description
1 polymer ?
#
loop_
_entity_poly.entity_id
_entity_poly.type
_entity_poly.pdbx_seq_one_letter_code
_entity_poly.pdbx_strand_id
1 'polypeptide(L)'
;MAGPSDKARFYLEQSATELNELERKKIFTREEISSIAKKRSDFEHIINARGSHPEDYMRYIEFEKNVDALRRKRVKRLGVRYKGSGQRTIYLLYNRATRKFSGDLVLWMQYIDFARKDKAYKRLNDIFTSVARLHPTKPDVWILAANYFMDTQADITNARSYMQRGLRFCKNSEVMWLQYAKLETIYVGKIAGRRKILGLDIDRTKKPGTDEDGDEDMIALPVVTAEDVNPSLKQDDGVDEVALQNLASAPVLTGAIPLAVFDSAMKQFQGKAKLAEKFFDMFAEFSQLACIPRILQHVLDYLQDNSPHAVETAICSFHMQLFGCDPADSEIALALSKALDMISSTIQQHPNETVKVSEVAVRRLLSLHRLLADSDSSLQKASRAALRKYVRAMEDGEGDKAARLAELLRQQGKKDDSELLAQTGIKYWPANEALQKLSPAMET
;
A
#
# COMPACT_ATOMS: atom_id res chain seq x y z
N MET A 1 5.31 -46.92 -14.48
CA MET A 1 4.70 -45.57 -14.52
C MET A 1 4.03 -45.40 -15.86
N ALA A 2 2.75 -45.01 -15.91
CA ALA A 2 2.02 -44.80 -17.17
C ALA A 2 2.76 -43.81 -18.09
N GLY A 3 2.83 -44.11 -19.39
CA GLY A 3 3.54 -43.30 -20.36
C GLY A 3 2.91 -41.91 -20.54
N PRO A 4 3.63 -40.93 -21.13
CA PRO A 4 3.06 -39.62 -21.47
C PRO A 4 1.75 -39.70 -22.27
N SER A 5 1.66 -40.67 -23.19
CA SER A 5 0.48 -40.92 -24.01
C SER A 5 -0.71 -41.44 -23.19
N ASP A 6 -0.47 -42.34 -22.25
CA ASP A 6 -1.52 -42.90 -21.38
C ASP A 6 -2.09 -41.84 -20.45
N LYS A 7 -1.23 -40.95 -19.94
CA LYS A 7 -1.65 -39.80 -19.12
C LYS A 7 -2.49 -38.81 -19.91
N ALA A 8 -2.09 -38.49 -21.15
CA ALA A 8 -2.87 -37.63 -22.03
C ALA A 8 -4.26 -38.24 -22.31
N ARG A 9 -4.31 -39.54 -22.61
CA ARG A 9 -5.56 -40.27 -22.87
C ARG A 9 -6.52 -40.20 -21.67
N PHE A 10 -6.02 -40.40 -20.45
CA PHE A 10 -6.82 -40.29 -19.23
C PHE A 10 -7.49 -38.91 -19.07
N TYR A 11 -6.75 -37.81 -19.28
CA TYR A 11 -7.32 -36.47 -19.17
C TYR A 11 -8.31 -36.15 -20.31
N LEU A 12 -8.06 -36.67 -21.52
CA LEU A 12 -8.98 -36.52 -22.65
C LEU A 12 -10.31 -37.25 -22.40
N GLU A 13 -10.28 -38.46 -21.88
CA GLU A 13 -11.47 -39.23 -21.49
C GLU A 13 -12.29 -38.49 -20.43
N GLN A 14 -11.63 -37.88 -19.44
CA GLN A 14 -12.31 -37.04 -18.45
C GLN A 14 -13.01 -35.85 -19.10
N SER A 15 -12.36 -35.20 -20.07
CA SER A 15 -12.92 -34.04 -20.79
C SER A 15 -14.05 -34.40 -21.76
N ALA A 16 -14.10 -35.65 -22.23
CA ALA A 16 -15.10 -36.11 -23.19
C ALA A 16 -16.53 -36.09 -22.61
N THR A 17 -16.67 -36.37 -21.31
CA THR A 17 -17.96 -36.29 -20.63
C THR A 17 -18.53 -34.86 -20.66
N GLU A 18 -17.69 -33.86 -20.39
CA GLU A 18 -18.07 -32.44 -20.47
C GLU A 18 -18.46 -32.06 -21.92
N LEU A 19 -17.67 -32.47 -22.92
CA LEU A 19 -17.96 -32.17 -24.32
C LEU A 19 -19.28 -32.77 -24.80
N ASN A 20 -19.58 -34.01 -24.41
CA ASN A 20 -20.85 -34.68 -24.74
C ASN A 20 -22.05 -33.95 -24.11
N GLU A 21 -21.93 -33.41 -22.91
CA GLU A 21 -22.99 -32.60 -22.30
C GLU A 21 -23.22 -31.29 -23.04
N LEU A 22 -22.15 -30.64 -23.52
CA LEU A 22 -22.23 -29.42 -24.31
C LEU A 22 -22.91 -29.65 -25.67
N GLU A 23 -22.69 -30.81 -26.28
CA GLU A 23 -23.38 -31.25 -27.50
C GLU A 23 -24.88 -31.47 -27.25
N ARG A 24 -25.22 -32.25 -26.21
CA ARG A 24 -26.61 -32.55 -25.84
C ARG A 24 -27.43 -31.30 -25.58
N LYS A 25 -26.82 -30.30 -24.95
CA LYS A 25 -27.46 -29.00 -24.66
C LYS A 25 -27.44 -28.02 -25.84
N LYS A 26 -26.91 -28.43 -27.00
CA LYS A 26 -26.78 -27.62 -28.22
C LYS A 26 -26.09 -26.28 -27.98
N ILE A 27 -25.15 -26.23 -27.03
CA ILE A 27 -24.36 -25.03 -26.73
C ILE A 27 -23.24 -24.87 -27.77
N PHE A 28 -22.69 -25.99 -28.24
CA PHE A 28 -21.72 -26.07 -29.32
C PHE A 28 -22.19 -27.06 -30.38
N THR A 29 -21.78 -26.85 -31.62
CA THR A 29 -22.02 -27.80 -32.71
C THR A 29 -21.00 -28.94 -32.66
N ARG A 30 -21.29 -30.06 -33.33
CA ARG A 30 -20.38 -31.21 -33.39
C ARG A 30 -19.03 -30.88 -34.04
N GLU A 31 -19.02 -30.00 -35.03
CA GLU A 31 -17.80 -29.52 -35.69
C GLU A 31 -16.93 -28.69 -34.73
N GLU A 32 -17.55 -27.78 -33.97
CA GLU A 32 -16.86 -26.99 -32.96
C GLU A 32 -16.28 -27.87 -31.86
N ILE A 33 -17.05 -28.86 -31.38
CA ILE A 33 -16.60 -29.81 -30.36
C ILE A 33 -15.42 -30.63 -30.86
N SER A 34 -15.46 -31.10 -32.12
CA SER A 34 -14.34 -31.81 -32.74
C SER A 34 -13.09 -30.92 -32.79
N SER A 35 -13.25 -29.63 -33.14
CA SER A 35 -12.12 -28.68 -33.16
C SER A 35 -11.54 -28.42 -31.76
N ILE A 36 -12.39 -28.33 -30.74
CA ILE A 36 -11.98 -28.16 -29.34
C ILE A 36 -11.27 -29.43 -28.84
N ALA A 37 -11.81 -30.61 -29.13
CA ALA A 37 -11.23 -31.89 -28.75
C ALA A 37 -9.85 -32.09 -29.37
N LYS A 38 -9.68 -31.76 -30.66
CA LYS A 38 -8.38 -31.81 -31.34
C LYS A 38 -7.35 -30.89 -30.67
N LYS A 39 -7.70 -29.62 -30.44
CA LYS A 39 -6.82 -28.67 -29.75
C LYS A 39 -6.46 -29.11 -28.33
N ARG A 40 -7.42 -29.64 -27.57
CA ARG A 40 -7.16 -30.22 -26.23
C ARG A 40 -6.19 -31.40 -26.31
N SER A 41 -6.34 -32.27 -27.29
CA SER A 41 -5.43 -33.41 -27.51
C SER A 41 -4.00 -32.92 -27.79
N ASP A 42 -3.85 -31.94 -28.68
CA ASP A 42 -2.54 -31.37 -29.01
C ASP A 42 -1.86 -30.78 -27.76
N PHE A 43 -2.59 -29.98 -26.98
CA PHE A 43 -2.08 -29.43 -25.72
C PHE A 43 -1.76 -30.50 -24.67
N GLU A 44 -2.61 -31.53 -24.50
CA GLU A 44 -2.36 -32.61 -23.54
C GLU A 44 -1.11 -33.43 -23.91
N HIS A 45 -0.82 -33.64 -25.19
CA HIS A 45 0.44 -34.25 -25.61
C HIS A 45 1.65 -33.36 -25.32
N ILE A 46 1.55 -32.06 -25.58
CA ILE A 46 2.63 -31.09 -25.32
C ILE A 46 2.96 -31.02 -23.82
N ILE A 47 1.96 -30.84 -22.94
CA ILE A 47 2.22 -30.65 -21.50
C ILE A 47 2.70 -31.93 -20.80
N ASN A 48 2.29 -33.10 -21.30
CA ASN A 48 2.73 -34.39 -20.77
C ASN A 48 4.07 -34.86 -21.37
N ALA A 49 4.56 -34.20 -22.43
CA ALA A 49 5.88 -34.45 -22.97
C ALA A 49 6.99 -34.14 -21.95
N ARG A 50 8.15 -34.76 -22.15
CA ARG A 50 9.32 -34.59 -21.26
C ARG A 50 9.90 -33.17 -21.30
N GLY A 51 9.78 -32.48 -22.42
CA GLY A 51 10.31 -31.11 -22.64
C GLY A 51 9.26 -30.00 -22.57
N SER A 52 8.17 -30.17 -21.83
CA SER A 52 7.16 -29.09 -21.70
C SER A 52 7.75 -27.87 -20.98
N HIS A 53 7.29 -26.67 -21.32
CA HIS A 53 7.64 -25.42 -20.63
C HIS A 53 6.44 -24.81 -19.89
N PRO A 54 6.66 -23.90 -18.93
CA PRO A 54 5.58 -23.15 -18.28
C PRO A 54 4.68 -22.41 -19.29
N GLU A 55 5.26 -21.90 -20.38
CA GLU A 55 4.53 -21.22 -21.46
C GLU A 55 3.47 -22.11 -22.12
N ASP A 56 3.72 -23.40 -22.26
CA ASP A 56 2.76 -24.33 -22.88
C ASP A 56 1.52 -24.51 -22.01
N TYR A 57 1.71 -24.57 -20.69
CA TYR A 57 0.59 -24.54 -19.74
C TYR A 57 -0.17 -23.23 -19.83
N MET A 58 0.54 -22.11 -20.00
CA MET A 58 -0.09 -20.79 -20.11
C MET A 58 -0.93 -20.64 -21.38
N ARG A 59 -0.41 -21.07 -22.53
CA ARG A 59 -1.18 -21.12 -23.79
C ARG A 59 -2.42 -22.01 -23.66
N TYR A 60 -2.28 -23.17 -23.00
CA TYR A 60 -3.41 -24.05 -22.81
C TYR A 60 -4.47 -23.47 -21.86
N ILE A 61 -4.03 -22.85 -20.75
CA ILE A 61 -4.92 -22.17 -19.81
C ILE A 61 -5.66 -21.01 -20.48
N GLU A 62 -4.99 -20.23 -21.32
CA GLU A 62 -5.61 -19.14 -22.08
C GLU A 62 -6.66 -19.68 -23.06
N PHE A 63 -6.35 -20.76 -23.77
CA PHE A 63 -7.32 -21.46 -24.62
C PHE A 63 -8.56 -21.89 -23.82
N GLU A 64 -8.40 -22.54 -22.66
CA GLU A 64 -9.53 -22.97 -21.83
C GLU A 64 -10.32 -21.78 -21.27
N LYS A 65 -9.66 -20.67 -20.90
CA LYS A 65 -10.35 -19.42 -20.50
C LYS A 65 -11.21 -18.87 -21.64
N ASN A 66 -10.72 -18.92 -22.88
CA ASN A 66 -11.46 -18.44 -24.05
C ASN A 66 -12.66 -19.33 -24.37
N VAL A 67 -12.50 -20.66 -24.30
CA VAL A 67 -13.62 -21.61 -24.45
C VAL A 67 -14.67 -21.40 -23.36
N ASP A 68 -14.24 -21.19 -22.11
CA ASP A 68 -15.12 -20.92 -20.98
C ASP A 68 -15.89 -19.60 -21.14
N ALA A 69 -15.23 -18.54 -21.60
CA ALA A 69 -15.86 -17.26 -21.89
C ALA A 69 -16.89 -17.37 -23.04
N LEU A 70 -16.56 -18.09 -24.11
CA LEU A 70 -17.48 -18.34 -25.23
C LEU A 70 -18.70 -19.14 -24.76
N ARG A 71 -18.47 -20.18 -23.95
CA ARG A 71 -19.55 -20.98 -23.35
C ARG A 71 -20.48 -20.10 -22.51
N ARG A 72 -19.94 -19.25 -21.63
CA ARG A 72 -20.76 -18.33 -20.79
C ARG A 72 -21.63 -17.39 -21.63
N LYS A 73 -21.09 -16.82 -22.71
CA LYS A 73 -21.86 -15.96 -23.63
C LYS A 73 -23.01 -16.73 -24.31
N ARG A 74 -22.75 -17.95 -24.78
CA ARG A 74 -23.75 -18.79 -25.45
C ARG A 74 -24.84 -19.28 -24.52
N VAL A 75 -24.47 -19.70 -23.31
CA VAL A 75 -25.42 -20.09 -22.26
C VAL A 75 -26.38 -18.94 -21.94
N LYS A 76 -25.86 -17.70 -21.82
CA LYS A 76 -26.69 -16.51 -21.61
C LYS A 76 -27.62 -16.24 -22.79
N ARG A 77 -27.13 -16.36 -24.03
CA ARG A 77 -27.91 -16.12 -25.25
C ARG A 77 -29.02 -17.17 -25.46
N LEU A 78 -28.73 -18.43 -25.17
CA LEU A 78 -29.66 -19.55 -25.38
C LEU A 78 -30.61 -19.77 -24.19
N GLY A 79 -30.42 -19.08 -23.07
CA GLY A 79 -31.26 -19.24 -21.87
C GLY A 79 -31.16 -20.62 -21.20
N VAL A 80 -30.14 -21.42 -21.53
CA VAL A 80 -29.99 -22.79 -21.04
C VAL A 80 -29.49 -22.80 -19.60
N ARG A 81 -30.14 -23.53 -18.68
CA ARG A 81 -29.56 -23.80 -17.35
C ARG A 81 -28.40 -24.80 -17.46
N TYR A 82 -27.18 -24.29 -17.45
CA TYR A 82 -25.94 -25.07 -17.39
C TYR A 82 -24.99 -24.50 -16.34
N LYS A 83 -24.82 -25.23 -15.24
CA LYS A 83 -23.76 -24.99 -14.26
C LYS A 83 -22.51 -25.73 -14.75
N GLY A 84 -21.78 -25.11 -15.67
CA GLY A 84 -20.63 -25.75 -16.32
C GLY A 84 -19.41 -25.95 -15.42
N SER A 85 -18.54 -26.88 -15.81
CA SER A 85 -17.31 -27.25 -15.11
C SER A 85 -16.05 -26.57 -15.63
N GLY A 86 -16.12 -25.69 -16.64
CA GLY A 86 -14.90 -25.17 -17.30
C GLY A 86 -13.90 -24.49 -16.36
N GLN A 87 -14.36 -23.85 -15.29
CA GLN A 87 -13.47 -23.31 -14.25
C GLN A 87 -12.65 -24.41 -13.56
N ARG A 88 -13.26 -25.58 -13.28
CA ARG A 88 -12.57 -26.72 -12.66
C ARG A 88 -11.39 -27.19 -13.49
N THR A 89 -11.56 -27.25 -14.82
CA THR A 89 -10.48 -27.63 -15.75
C THR A 89 -9.32 -26.64 -15.68
N ILE A 90 -9.61 -25.33 -15.66
CA ILE A 90 -8.59 -24.29 -15.51
C ILE A 90 -7.85 -24.43 -14.17
N TYR A 91 -8.56 -24.67 -13.05
CA TYR A 91 -7.91 -24.92 -11.75
C TYR A 91 -7.04 -26.19 -11.76
N LEU A 92 -7.49 -27.27 -12.40
CA LEU A 92 -6.70 -28.49 -12.53
C LEU A 92 -5.43 -28.25 -13.34
N LEU A 93 -5.51 -27.46 -14.41
CA LEU A 93 -4.37 -27.06 -15.22
C LEU A 93 -3.36 -26.24 -14.43
N TYR A 94 -3.81 -25.21 -13.70
CA TYR A 94 -2.93 -24.44 -12.81
C TYR A 94 -2.28 -25.34 -11.74
N ASN A 95 -3.04 -26.22 -11.10
CA ASN A 95 -2.49 -27.15 -10.10
C ASN A 95 -1.47 -28.14 -10.70
N ARG A 96 -1.66 -28.58 -11.95
CA ARG A 96 -0.68 -29.42 -12.66
C ARG A 96 0.58 -28.61 -12.98
N ALA A 97 0.40 -27.38 -13.48
CA ALA A 97 1.49 -26.49 -13.83
C ALA A 97 2.36 -26.16 -12.60
N THR A 98 1.75 -25.78 -11.48
CA THR A 98 2.46 -25.39 -10.26
C THR A 98 3.12 -26.56 -9.53
N ARG A 99 2.63 -27.79 -9.73
CA ARG A 99 3.30 -29.01 -9.25
C ARG A 99 4.54 -29.36 -10.08
N LYS A 100 4.49 -29.15 -11.41
CA LYS A 100 5.61 -29.44 -12.31
C LYS A 100 6.67 -28.35 -12.28
N PHE A 101 6.24 -27.08 -12.24
CA PHE A 101 7.06 -25.87 -12.24
C PHE A 101 6.84 -25.07 -10.95
N SER A 102 7.17 -25.68 -9.81
CA SER A 102 6.99 -25.03 -8.51
C SER A 102 7.82 -23.75 -8.34
N GLY A 103 8.96 -23.66 -9.03
CA GLY A 103 9.91 -22.55 -8.97
C GLY A 103 9.46 -21.27 -9.68
N ASP A 104 8.53 -21.36 -10.64
CA ASP A 104 8.11 -20.23 -11.46
C ASP A 104 7.08 -19.37 -10.72
N LEU A 105 7.51 -18.21 -10.24
CA LEU A 105 6.63 -17.26 -9.55
C LEU A 105 5.61 -16.62 -10.49
N VAL A 106 5.92 -16.43 -11.76
CA VAL A 106 5.02 -15.77 -12.71
C VAL A 106 3.76 -16.61 -12.87
N LEU A 107 3.92 -17.92 -12.98
CA LEU A 107 2.83 -18.89 -13.00
C LEU A 107 1.97 -18.82 -11.73
N TRP A 108 2.60 -18.72 -10.55
CA TRP A 108 1.88 -18.56 -9.28
C TRP A 108 1.09 -17.25 -9.21
N MET A 109 1.67 -16.13 -9.66
CA MET A 109 0.99 -14.83 -9.66
C MET A 109 -0.23 -14.86 -10.59
N GLN A 110 -0.10 -15.44 -11.79
CA GLN A 110 -1.23 -15.59 -12.70
C GLN A 110 -2.31 -16.53 -12.16
N TYR A 111 -1.93 -17.54 -11.38
CA TYR A 111 -2.88 -18.41 -10.70
C TYR A 111 -3.65 -17.67 -9.60
N ILE A 112 -2.93 -16.89 -8.78
CA ILE A 112 -3.52 -16.02 -7.74
C ILE A 112 -4.47 -15.00 -8.37
N ASP A 113 -4.08 -14.33 -9.45
CA ASP A 113 -4.91 -13.37 -10.17
C ASP A 113 -6.18 -13.99 -10.74
N PHE A 114 -6.08 -15.22 -11.26
CA PHE A 114 -7.24 -15.96 -11.74
C PHE A 114 -8.21 -16.28 -10.60
N ALA A 115 -7.72 -16.83 -9.49
CA ALA A 115 -8.54 -17.16 -8.33
C ALA A 115 -9.15 -15.91 -7.65
N ARG A 116 -8.42 -14.77 -7.69
CA ARG A 116 -8.91 -13.47 -7.22
C ARG A 116 -10.09 -12.98 -8.05
N LYS A 117 -9.98 -13.03 -9.39
CA LYS A 117 -11.07 -12.64 -10.30
C LYS A 117 -12.30 -13.53 -10.15
N ASP A 118 -12.09 -14.80 -9.83
CA ASP A 118 -13.16 -15.77 -9.59
C ASP A 118 -13.80 -15.68 -8.19
N LYS A 119 -13.24 -14.84 -7.29
CA LYS A 119 -13.67 -14.69 -5.89
C LYS A 119 -13.68 -16.03 -5.11
N ALA A 120 -12.77 -16.94 -5.46
CA ALA A 120 -12.66 -18.26 -4.83
C ALA A 120 -11.84 -18.20 -3.53
N TYR A 121 -12.35 -17.51 -2.50
CA TYR A 121 -11.60 -17.14 -1.29
C TYR A 121 -10.92 -18.32 -0.56
N LYS A 122 -11.64 -19.44 -0.36
CA LYS A 122 -11.09 -20.63 0.31
C LYS A 122 -9.90 -21.21 -0.45
N ARG A 123 -10.06 -21.40 -1.77
CA ARG A 123 -9.00 -21.92 -2.64
C ARG A 123 -7.82 -20.97 -2.69
N LEU A 124 -8.08 -19.67 -2.69
CA LEU A 124 -7.02 -18.67 -2.72
C LEU A 124 -6.15 -18.72 -1.45
N ASN A 125 -6.73 -19.00 -0.28
CA ASN A 125 -5.95 -19.25 0.94
C ASN A 125 -5.06 -20.51 0.80
N ASP A 126 -5.60 -21.59 0.24
CA ASP A 126 -4.81 -22.82 -0.02
C ASP A 126 -3.65 -22.56 -1.00
N ILE A 127 -3.90 -21.73 -2.03
CA ILE A 127 -2.90 -21.31 -3.01
C ILE A 127 -1.81 -20.49 -2.32
N PHE A 128 -2.16 -19.46 -1.55
CA PHE A 128 -1.18 -18.65 -0.81
C PHE A 128 -0.35 -19.49 0.17
N THR A 129 -0.99 -20.40 0.91
CA THR A 129 -0.30 -21.34 1.80
C THR A 129 0.69 -22.21 1.02
N SER A 130 0.29 -22.70 -0.16
CA SER A 130 1.15 -23.52 -1.02
C SER A 130 2.34 -22.75 -1.57
N VAL A 131 2.13 -21.52 -2.06
CA VAL A 131 3.20 -20.67 -2.62
C VAL A 131 4.20 -20.30 -1.52
N ALA A 132 3.71 -19.85 -0.37
CA ALA A 132 4.55 -19.43 0.74
C ALA A 132 5.39 -20.59 1.31
N ARG A 133 4.84 -21.81 1.32
CA ARG A 133 5.59 -23.02 1.71
C ARG A 133 6.71 -23.37 0.72
N LEU A 134 6.48 -23.15 -0.57
CA LEU A 134 7.46 -23.47 -1.63
C LEU A 134 8.51 -22.37 -1.81
N HIS A 135 8.19 -21.12 -1.46
CA HIS A 135 9.06 -19.95 -1.58
C HIS A 135 9.20 -19.20 -0.25
N PRO A 136 9.65 -19.84 0.85
CA PRO A 136 9.67 -19.22 2.18
C PRO A 136 10.67 -18.06 2.29
N THR A 137 11.72 -18.07 1.47
CA THR A 137 12.81 -17.09 1.48
C THR A 137 12.49 -15.80 0.72
N LYS A 138 11.35 -15.72 0.03
CA LYS A 138 10.98 -14.56 -0.79
C LYS A 138 9.97 -13.68 -0.03
N PRO A 139 10.37 -12.48 0.44
CA PRO A 139 9.50 -11.60 1.21
C PRO A 139 8.23 -11.20 0.45
N ASP A 140 8.34 -10.98 -0.86
CA ASP A 140 7.24 -10.49 -1.71
C ASP A 140 6.02 -11.39 -1.68
N VAL A 141 6.22 -12.71 -1.56
CA VAL A 141 5.12 -13.69 -1.47
C VAL A 141 4.34 -13.51 -0.17
N TRP A 142 5.04 -13.30 0.95
CA TRP A 142 4.41 -13.08 2.26
C TRP A 142 3.67 -11.75 2.31
N ILE A 143 4.30 -10.70 1.78
CA ILE A 143 3.73 -9.34 1.71
C ILE A 143 2.47 -9.34 0.84
N LEU A 144 2.53 -9.97 -0.34
CA LEU A 144 1.38 -10.09 -1.23
C LEU A 144 0.21 -10.82 -0.56
N ALA A 145 0.47 -11.95 0.10
CA ALA A 145 -0.55 -12.70 0.80
C ALA A 145 -1.21 -11.86 1.91
N ALA A 146 -0.40 -11.20 2.73
CA ALA A 146 -0.89 -10.37 3.83
C ALA A 146 -1.72 -9.17 3.35
N ASN A 147 -1.25 -8.45 2.33
CA ASN A 147 -1.98 -7.35 1.72
C ASN A 147 -3.33 -7.81 1.13
N TYR A 148 -3.37 -8.99 0.51
CA TYR A 148 -4.61 -9.56 0.01
C TYR A 148 -5.66 -9.77 1.11
N PHE A 149 -5.29 -10.41 2.23
CA PHE A 149 -6.20 -10.63 3.35
C PHE A 149 -6.64 -9.32 4.00
N MET A 150 -5.74 -8.34 4.09
CA MET A 150 -6.02 -7.03 4.66
C MET A 150 -6.96 -6.17 3.80
N ASP A 151 -6.77 -6.16 2.48
CA ASP A 151 -7.51 -5.27 1.58
C ASP A 151 -8.78 -5.90 1.01
N THR A 152 -8.77 -7.20 0.71
CA THR A 152 -9.90 -7.88 0.05
C THR A 152 -10.80 -8.61 1.04
N GLN A 153 -10.26 -9.18 2.12
CA GLN A 153 -11.04 -9.95 3.10
C GLN A 153 -11.25 -9.20 4.43
N ALA A 154 -10.57 -8.07 4.64
CA ALA A 154 -10.51 -7.36 5.92
C ALA A 154 -10.16 -8.27 7.11
N ASP A 155 -9.39 -9.33 6.85
CA ASP A 155 -9.00 -10.34 7.84
C ASP A 155 -7.58 -10.05 8.32
N ILE A 156 -7.50 -9.23 9.37
CA ILE A 156 -6.23 -8.85 9.99
C ILE A 156 -5.53 -10.04 10.66
N THR A 157 -6.28 -11.03 11.14
CA THR A 157 -5.71 -12.19 11.84
C THR A 157 -4.89 -13.05 10.88
N ASN A 158 -5.45 -13.34 9.70
CA ASN A 158 -4.69 -14.04 8.66
C ASN A 158 -3.55 -13.18 8.11
N ALA A 159 -3.76 -11.88 7.88
CA ALA A 159 -2.70 -10.99 7.43
C ALA A 159 -1.50 -10.97 8.41
N ARG A 160 -1.76 -10.84 9.71
CA ARG A 160 -0.75 -10.93 10.77
C ARG A 160 -0.05 -12.28 10.79
N SER A 161 -0.80 -13.38 10.65
CA SER A 161 -0.24 -14.72 10.61
C SER A 161 0.76 -14.88 9.46
N TYR A 162 0.44 -14.39 8.25
CA TYR A 162 1.37 -14.42 7.12
C TYR A 162 2.59 -13.52 7.36
N MET A 163 2.41 -12.30 7.88
CA MET A 163 3.54 -11.41 8.17
C MET A 163 4.47 -11.97 9.25
N GLN A 164 3.93 -12.47 10.36
CA GLN A 164 4.70 -13.04 11.46
C GLN A 164 5.44 -14.32 11.04
N ARG A 165 4.82 -15.18 10.23
CA ARG A 165 5.51 -16.33 9.64
C ARG A 165 6.60 -15.89 8.66
N GLY A 166 6.30 -14.91 7.80
CA GLY A 166 7.26 -14.33 6.88
C GLY A 166 8.48 -13.74 7.59
N LEU A 167 8.30 -13.07 8.74
CA LEU A 167 9.40 -12.57 9.57
C LEU A 167 10.27 -13.67 10.15
N ARG A 168 9.71 -14.85 10.49
CA ARG A 168 10.49 -16.01 10.95
C ARG A 168 11.42 -16.55 9.86
N PHE A 169 10.96 -16.56 8.60
CA PHE A 169 11.76 -17.04 7.47
C PHE A 169 12.69 -15.97 6.90
N CYS A 170 12.21 -14.73 6.76
CA CYS A 170 12.89 -13.59 6.13
C CYS A 170 13.39 -12.58 7.18
N LYS A 171 13.95 -13.04 8.30
CA LYS A 171 14.37 -12.19 9.43
C LYS A 171 15.36 -11.08 9.07
N ASN A 172 16.19 -11.29 8.05
CA ASN A 172 17.20 -10.33 7.59
C ASN A 172 16.68 -9.37 6.50
N SER A 173 15.42 -9.50 6.08
CA SER A 173 14.84 -8.62 5.06
C SER A 173 14.28 -7.36 5.69
N GLU A 174 14.96 -6.22 5.52
CA GLU A 174 14.48 -4.90 5.95
C GLU A 174 13.05 -4.62 5.41
N VAL A 175 12.79 -5.04 4.16
CA VAL A 175 11.49 -4.85 3.49
C VAL A 175 10.37 -5.56 4.24
N MET A 176 10.61 -6.77 4.73
CA MET A 176 9.58 -7.54 5.45
C MET A 176 9.14 -6.83 6.74
N TRP A 177 10.10 -6.28 7.49
CA TRP A 177 9.85 -5.56 8.73
C TRP A 177 9.12 -4.24 8.49
N LEU A 178 9.57 -3.46 7.50
CA LEU A 178 8.90 -2.21 7.11
C LEU A 178 7.46 -2.46 6.66
N GLN A 179 7.23 -3.48 5.83
CA GLN A 179 5.89 -3.81 5.34
C GLN A 179 4.98 -4.32 6.46
N TYR A 180 5.50 -5.05 7.44
CA TYR A 180 4.68 -5.48 8.57
C TYR A 180 4.24 -4.29 9.44
N ALA A 181 5.17 -3.39 9.79
CA ALA A 181 4.82 -2.17 10.51
C ALA A 181 3.83 -1.30 9.72
N LYS A 182 4.05 -1.14 8.40
CA LYS A 182 3.13 -0.41 7.52
C LYS A 182 1.73 -1.03 7.52
N LEU A 183 1.62 -2.36 7.45
CA LEU A 183 0.34 -3.07 7.48
C LEU A 183 -0.41 -2.82 8.80
N GLU A 184 0.29 -2.86 9.93
CA GLU A 184 -0.31 -2.57 11.24
C GLU A 184 -0.75 -1.11 11.35
N THR A 185 0.06 -0.15 10.87
CA THR A 185 -0.31 1.27 10.85
C THR A 185 -1.54 1.52 9.96
N ILE A 186 -1.62 0.87 8.79
CA ILE A 186 -2.81 0.91 7.93
C ILE A 186 -4.01 0.35 8.67
N TYR A 187 -3.85 -0.74 9.44
CA TYR A 187 -4.94 -1.29 10.25
C TYR A 187 -5.43 -0.29 11.30
N VAL A 188 -4.52 0.36 12.03
CA VAL A 188 -4.88 1.43 12.97
C VAL A 188 -5.67 2.52 12.27
N GLY A 189 -5.23 2.97 11.09
CA GLY A 189 -5.94 3.96 10.30
C GLY A 189 -7.32 3.51 9.83
N LYS A 190 -7.49 2.25 9.42
CA LYS A 190 -8.81 1.70 9.05
C LYS A 190 -9.76 1.66 10.26
N ILE A 191 -9.26 1.34 11.46
CA ILE A 191 -10.08 1.35 12.68
C ILE A 191 -10.45 2.79 13.09
N ALA A 192 -9.49 3.71 13.09
CA ALA A 192 -9.74 5.13 13.38
C ALA A 192 -10.74 5.75 12.38
N GLY A 193 -10.58 5.48 11.09
CA GLY A 193 -11.51 5.94 10.06
C GLY A 193 -12.93 5.39 10.24
N ARG A 194 -13.07 4.10 10.58
CA ARG A 194 -14.38 3.49 10.89
C ARG A 194 -15.03 4.15 12.11
N ARG A 195 -14.26 4.43 13.16
CA ARG A 195 -14.74 5.13 14.36
C ARG A 195 -15.29 6.52 14.03
N LYS A 196 -14.54 7.28 13.24
CA LYS A 196 -14.96 8.61 12.75
C LYS A 196 -16.25 8.54 11.94
N ILE A 197 -16.37 7.57 11.03
CA ILE A 197 -17.58 7.37 10.20
C ILE A 197 -18.79 6.98 11.06
N LEU A 198 -18.61 6.17 12.10
CA LEU A 198 -19.67 5.78 13.03
C LEU A 198 -20.07 6.91 14.00
N GLY A 199 -19.43 8.08 13.93
CA GLY A 199 -19.73 9.22 14.80
C GLY A 199 -19.32 9.01 16.27
N LEU A 200 -18.49 8.00 16.56
CA LEU A 200 -18.01 7.66 17.91
C LEU A 200 -16.86 8.58 18.39
N ASP A 201 -16.50 9.57 17.57
CA ASP A 201 -15.62 10.70 17.93
C ASP A 201 -16.42 11.94 18.34
N ILE A 202 -17.75 11.94 18.20
CA ILE A 202 -18.59 13.04 18.66
C ILE A 202 -18.76 12.88 20.17
N ASP A 203 -18.07 13.73 20.90
CA ASP A 203 -18.29 13.92 22.32
C ASP A 203 -19.68 14.54 22.52
N ARG A 204 -20.71 13.70 22.73
CA ARG A 204 -22.10 14.15 22.97
C ARG A 204 -22.24 15.00 24.24
N THR A 205 -21.18 15.12 25.03
CA THR A 205 -21.10 15.94 26.25
C THR A 205 -20.81 17.42 25.98
N LYS A 206 -20.34 17.80 24.79
CA LYS A 206 -20.37 19.21 24.36
C LYS A 206 -21.77 19.59 23.92
N LYS A 207 -22.63 19.89 24.90
CA LYS A 207 -23.75 20.81 24.66
C LYS A 207 -23.15 22.05 23.96
N PRO A 208 -23.77 22.59 22.89
CA PRO A 208 -23.44 23.95 22.48
C PRO A 208 -23.62 24.81 23.72
N GLY A 209 -22.55 25.52 24.12
CA GLY A 209 -22.67 26.51 25.17
C GLY A 209 -23.81 27.42 24.78
N THR A 210 -24.78 27.54 25.67
CA THR A 210 -25.65 28.71 25.69
C THR A 210 -24.71 29.89 25.90
N ASP A 211 -24.37 30.56 24.80
CA ASP A 211 -23.93 31.94 24.87
C ASP A 211 -25.08 32.71 25.54
N GLU A 212 -24.93 32.99 26.83
CA GLU A 212 -25.79 33.92 27.56
C GLU A 212 -25.47 35.33 27.06
N ASP A 213 -25.90 35.66 25.84
CA ASP A 213 -26.10 37.04 25.36
C ASP A 213 -26.76 37.02 23.96
N GLY A 214 -28.06 37.32 23.90
CA GLY A 214 -28.73 37.73 22.65
C GLY A 214 -30.12 37.15 22.38
N ASP A 215 -31.13 38.02 22.56
CA ASP A 215 -32.51 38.00 22.02
C ASP A 215 -33.58 37.11 22.69
N GLU A 216 -34.45 37.76 23.47
CA GLU A 216 -35.65 37.22 24.14
C GLU A 216 -36.81 36.80 23.20
N ASP A 217 -36.62 36.75 21.87
CA ASP A 217 -37.70 36.47 20.90
C ASP A 217 -37.42 35.30 19.93
N MET A 218 -36.57 34.35 20.32
CA MET A 218 -36.40 33.08 19.60
C MET A 218 -37.10 31.93 20.33
N ILE A 219 -38.19 31.40 19.77
CA ILE A 219 -38.82 30.17 20.25
C ILE A 219 -37.83 29.01 20.03
N ALA A 220 -37.22 28.52 21.10
CA ALA A 220 -36.38 27.33 21.06
C ALA A 220 -37.23 26.12 20.65
N LEU A 221 -36.90 25.52 19.50
CA LEU A 221 -37.49 24.25 19.09
C LEU A 221 -37.08 23.16 20.10
N PRO A 222 -38.02 22.38 20.65
CA PRO A 222 -37.69 21.27 21.53
C PRO A 222 -36.76 20.29 20.83
N VAL A 223 -35.61 19.98 21.44
CA VAL A 223 -34.73 18.91 20.99
C VAL A 223 -35.48 17.60 21.22
N VAL A 224 -36.03 17.01 20.15
CA VAL A 224 -36.66 15.69 20.20
C VAL A 224 -35.59 14.69 20.62
N THR A 225 -35.70 14.20 21.85
CA THR A 225 -34.81 13.16 22.37
C THR A 225 -35.31 11.81 21.86
N ALA A 226 -34.43 10.80 21.83
CA ALA A 226 -34.84 9.44 21.46
C ALA A 226 -35.94 8.87 22.38
N GLU A 227 -36.08 9.44 23.58
CA GLU A 227 -37.11 9.11 24.57
C GLU A 227 -38.51 9.58 24.12
N ASP A 228 -38.60 10.68 23.36
CA ASP A 228 -39.87 11.26 22.87
C ASP A 228 -40.50 10.45 21.73
N VAL A 229 -39.70 9.66 21.01
CA VAL A 229 -40.16 8.82 19.89
C VAL A 229 -40.53 7.41 20.37
N ASN A 230 -39.92 6.92 21.46
CA ASN A 230 -40.23 5.60 22.00
C ASN A 230 -40.01 5.50 23.54
N PRO A 231 -41.08 5.63 24.35
CA PRO A 231 -40.99 5.64 25.82
C PRO A 231 -40.64 4.29 26.46
N SER A 232 -40.34 3.27 25.65
CA SER A 232 -39.88 1.95 26.12
C SER A 232 -38.35 1.79 26.15
N LEU A 233 -37.60 2.78 25.64
CA LEU A 233 -36.14 2.85 25.75
C LEU A 233 -35.74 3.44 27.11
N LYS A 234 -35.88 2.65 28.18
CA LYS A 234 -35.28 2.99 29.48
C LYS A 234 -33.75 2.95 29.32
N GLN A 235 -33.11 4.12 29.35
CA GLN A 235 -31.77 4.44 29.89
C GLN A 235 -30.58 3.47 29.70
N ASP A 236 -30.63 2.52 28.76
CA ASP A 236 -29.57 1.51 28.54
C ASP A 236 -28.95 1.59 27.13
N ASP A 237 -29.44 2.51 26.27
CA ASP A 237 -28.95 2.76 24.91
C ASP A 237 -28.17 4.09 24.77
N GLY A 238 -27.66 4.61 25.90
CA GLY A 238 -26.55 5.56 25.86
C GLY A 238 -25.29 4.75 25.62
N VAL A 239 -24.62 4.95 24.48
CA VAL A 239 -23.31 4.33 24.19
C VAL A 239 -22.42 4.52 25.42
N ASP A 240 -22.11 3.43 26.14
CA ASP A 240 -21.32 3.43 27.37
C ASP A 240 -20.09 4.33 27.20
N GLU A 241 -20.07 5.51 27.84
CA GLU A 241 -18.95 6.46 27.74
C GLU A 241 -17.65 5.82 28.24
N VAL A 242 -17.76 4.91 29.21
CA VAL A 242 -16.68 4.07 29.70
C VAL A 242 -16.22 3.08 28.62
N ALA A 243 -17.12 2.50 27.83
CA ALA A 243 -16.75 1.66 26.69
C ALA A 243 -16.08 2.48 25.57
N LEU A 244 -16.51 3.73 25.33
CA LEU A 244 -15.87 4.64 24.37
C LEU A 244 -14.47 5.07 24.81
N GLN A 245 -14.26 5.36 26.10
CA GLN A 245 -12.94 5.67 26.66
C GLN A 245 -12.03 4.44 26.68
N ASN A 246 -12.57 3.25 26.99
CA ASN A 246 -11.83 1.98 26.89
C ASN A 246 -11.49 1.62 25.43
N LEU A 247 -12.35 1.97 24.47
CA LEU A 247 -12.08 1.84 23.04
C LEU A 247 -11.03 2.87 22.58
N ALA A 248 -11.04 4.10 23.11
CA ALA A 248 -10.05 5.13 22.80
C ALA A 248 -8.66 4.81 23.35
N SER A 249 -8.60 4.23 24.55
CA SER A 249 -7.38 3.72 25.17
C SER A 249 -6.98 2.32 24.67
N ALA A 250 -7.76 1.73 23.74
CA ALA A 250 -7.46 0.42 23.21
C ALA A 250 -6.03 0.39 22.65
N PRO A 251 -5.20 -0.60 23.02
CA PRO A 251 -3.80 -0.72 22.59
C PRO A 251 -3.58 -0.70 21.06
N VAL A 252 -4.65 -0.98 20.31
CA VAL A 252 -4.66 -0.90 18.84
C VAL A 252 -4.63 0.54 18.36
N LEU A 253 -5.39 1.45 18.98
CA LEU A 253 -5.46 2.86 18.56
C LEU A 253 -4.24 3.68 19.01
N THR A 254 -3.58 3.25 20.08
CA THR A 254 -2.36 3.89 20.57
C THR A 254 -1.13 3.61 19.71
N GLY A 255 -1.23 2.70 18.73
CA GLY A 255 -0.11 2.36 17.85
C GLY A 255 0.98 1.51 18.52
N ALA A 256 0.65 0.83 19.62
CA ALA A 256 1.62 0.01 20.37
C ALA A 256 2.18 -1.17 19.55
N ILE A 257 1.39 -1.73 18.62
CA ILE A 257 1.83 -2.87 17.80
C ILE A 257 2.90 -2.42 16.79
N PRO A 258 2.70 -1.37 15.96
CA PRO A 258 3.77 -0.82 15.13
C PRO A 258 5.06 -0.49 15.89
N LEU A 259 4.95 0.07 17.11
CA LEU A 259 6.09 0.34 17.98
C LEU A 259 6.83 -0.92 18.40
N ALA A 260 6.11 -1.94 18.87
CA ALA A 260 6.73 -3.21 19.25
C ALA A 260 7.43 -3.89 18.05
N VAL A 261 6.89 -3.73 16.84
CA VAL A 261 7.53 -4.20 15.60
C VAL A 261 8.82 -3.43 15.33
N PHE A 262 8.81 -2.10 15.48
CA PHE A 262 10.00 -1.26 15.36
C PHE A 262 11.09 -1.68 16.36
N ASP A 263 10.76 -1.77 17.65
CA ASP A 263 11.72 -2.14 18.70
C ASP A 263 12.32 -3.54 18.44
N SER A 264 11.50 -4.48 17.98
CA SER A 264 11.93 -5.83 17.62
C SER A 264 12.83 -5.83 16.37
N ALA A 265 12.51 -5.01 15.37
CA ALA A 265 13.34 -4.84 14.18
C ALA A 265 14.71 -4.24 14.56
N MET A 266 14.72 -3.21 15.42
CA MET A 266 15.96 -2.59 15.86
C MET A 266 16.86 -3.56 16.62
N LYS A 267 16.29 -4.44 17.46
CA LYS A 267 17.05 -5.55 18.08
C LYS A 267 17.62 -6.51 17.04
N GLN A 268 16.85 -6.86 16.00
CA GLN A 268 17.27 -7.79 14.95
C GLN A 268 18.39 -7.22 14.06
N PHE A 269 18.36 -5.93 13.75
CA PHE A 269 19.34 -5.26 12.89
C PHE A 269 20.40 -4.46 13.66
N GLN A 270 20.56 -4.73 14.96
CA GLN A 270 21.59 -4.11 15.81
C GLN A 270 21.56 -2.58 15.79
N GLY A 271 20.36 -1.98 15.76
CA GLY A 271 20.19 -0.52 15.82
C GLY A 271 20.68 0.25 14.59
N LYS A 272 20.70 -0.37 13.41
CA LYS A 272 21.12 0.29 12.15
C LYS A 272 20.32 1.59 11.89
N ALA A 273 20.97 2.74 12.01
CA ALA A 273 20.35 4.07 11.85
C ALA A 273 19.62 4.27 10.52
N LYS A 274 20.20 3.79 9.40
CA LYS A 274 19.55 3.81 8.06
C LYS A 274 18.22 3.08 7.99
N LEU A 275 18.02 2.03 8.80
CA LEU A 275 16.75 1.31 8.84
C LEU A 275 15.73 2.09 9.68
N ALA A 276 16.16 2.67 10.80
CA ALA A 276 15.30 3.51 11.63
C ALA A 276 14.79 4.75 10.87
N GLU A 277 15.65 5.40 10.06
CA GLU A 277 15.24 6.47 9.13
C GLU A 277 14.11 6.01 8.20
N LYS A 278 14.24 4.82 7.57
CA LYS A 278 13.18 4.27 6.70
C LYS A 278 11.87 3.99 7.46
N PHE A 279 11.94 3.58 8.72
CA PHE A 279 10.75 3.42 9.57
C PHE A 279 10.10 4.76 9.85
N PHE A 280 10.91 5.76 10.21
CA PHE A 280 10.45 7.13 10.45
C PHE A 280 9.71 7.68 9.22
N ASP A 281 10.34 7.61 8.05
CA ASP A 281 9.75 8.07 6.79
C ASP A 281 8.42 7.35 6.48
N MET A 282 8.38 6.03 6.69
CA MET A 282 7.16 5.24 6.48
C MET A 282 6.04 5.65 7.44
N PHE A 283 6.33 5.85 8.72
CA PHE A 283 5.32 6.32 9.68
C PHE A 283 4.86 7.74 9.37
N ALA A 284 5.75 8.62 8.91
CA ALA A 284 5.42 9.99 8.55
C ALA A 284 4.41 10.10 7.39
N GLU A 285 4.29 9.07 6.53
CA GLU A 285 3.23 8.99 5.50
C GLU A 285 1.80 9.01 6.08
N PHE A 286 1.63 8.64 7.36
CA PHE A 286 0.33 8.50 8.02
C PHE A 286 -0.03 9.70 8.91
N SER A 287 0.36 10.92 8.55
CA SER A 287 0.20 12.14 9.37
C SER A 287 -1.21 12.42 9.91
N GLN A 288 -2.24 11.84 9.30
CA GLN A 288 -3.64 11.97 9.72
C GLN A 288 -4.00 11.18 11.00
N LEU A 289 -3.12 10.28 11.47
CA LEU A 289 -3.39 9.44 12.62
C LEU A 289 -2.84 10.06 13.91
N ALA A 290 -3.68 10.12 14.95
CA ALA A 290 -3.33 10.73 16.24
C ALA A 290 -2.14 10.05 16.96
N CYS A 291 -1.89 8.77 16.70
CA CYS A 291 -0.79 8.03 17.32
C CYS A 291 0.58 8.29 16.67
N ILE A 292 0.63 8.86 15.47
CA ILE A 292 1.88 8.99 14.70
C ILE A 292 2.89 9.95 15.33
N PRO A 293 2.53 11.15 15.85
CA PRO A 293 3.49 12.01 16.54
C PRO A 293 4.23 11.27 17.67
N ARG A 294 3.51 10.47 18.46
CA ARG A 294 4.08 9.63 19.52
C ARG A 294 5.02 8.56 18.96
N ILE A 295 4.64 7.92 17.85
CA ILE A 295 5.47 6.90 17.21
C ILE A 295 6.77 7.52 16.68
N LEU A 296 6.68 8.66 15.99
CA LEU A 296 7.83 9.38 15.44
C LEU A 296 8.78 9.85 16.54
N GLN A 297 8.23 10.37 17.65
CA GLN A 297 9.04 10.76 18.80
C GLN A 297 9.79 9.56 19.39
N HIS A 298 9.14 8.42 19.59
CA HIS A 298 9.80 7.20 20.09
C HIS A 298 10.94 6.72 19.18
N VAL A 299 10.74 6.78 17.84
CA VAL A 299 11.81 6.43 16.87
C VAL A 299 12.97 7.42 16.97
N LEU A 300 12.68 8.72 17.16
CA LEU A 300 13.70 9.76 17.32
C LEU A 300 14.48 9.59 18.62
N ASP A 301 13.80 9.35 19.74
CA ASP A 301 14.41 9.13 21.06
C ASP A 301 15.36 7.91 20.98
N TYR A 302 14.91 6.82 20.36
CA TYR A 302 15.75 5.63 20.13
C TYR A 302 17.01 5.95 19.31
N LEU A 303 16.87 6.76 18.25
CA LEU A 303 18.00 7.19 17.42
C LEU A 303 18.98 8.09 18.17
N GLN A 304 18.47 8.99 19.02
CA GLN A 304 19.29 9.87 19.86
C GLN A 304 20.08 9.07 20.91
N ASP A 305 19.46 8.07 21.53
CA ASP A 305 20.11 7.23 22.54
C ASP A 305 21.19 6.32 21.94
N ASN A 306 20.90 5.70 20.78
CA ASN A 306 21.76 4.66 20.22
C ASN A 306 22.74 5.17 19.15
N SER A 307 22.45 6.29 18.49
CA SER A 307 23.25 6.81 17.37
C SER A 307 23.15 8.34 17.26
N PRO A 308 23.57 9.10 18.28
CA PRO A 308 23.43 10.56 18.31
C PRO A 308 24.23 11.28 17.21
N HIS A 309 25.36 10.71 16.78
CA HIS A 309 26.24 11.28 15.76
C HIS A 309 25.93 10.80 14.32
N ALA A 310 24.84 10.06 14.13
CA ALA A 310 24.44 9.60 12.81
C ALA A 310 23.67 10.71 12.06
N VAL A 311 23.93 10.84 10.75
CA VAL A 311 23.23 11.80 9.87
C VAL A 311 21.72 11.53 9.88
N GLU A 312 21.34 10.26 9.96
CA GLU A 312 19.96 9.82 10.02
C GLU A 312 19.19 10.40 11.23
N THR A 313 19.84 10.52 12.39
CA THR A 313 19.24 11.09 13.61
C THR A 313 18.94 12.58 13.41
N ALA A 314 19.86 13.31 12.79
CA ALA A 314 19.66 14.72 12.46
C ALA A 314 18.55 14.91 11.41
N ILE A 315 18.49 14.03 10.40
CA ILE A 315 17.40 14.03 9.39
C ILE A 315 16.04 13.80 10.06
N CYS A 316 15.90 12.79 10.92
CA CYS A 316 14.66 12.52 11.62
C CYS A 316 14.26 13.67 12.56
N SER A 317 15.22 14.28 13.25
CA SER A 317 14.99 15.46 14.09
C SER A 317 14.48 16.65 13.26
N PHE A 318 15.10 16.91 12.10
CA PHE A 318 14.66 17.92 11.15
C PHE A 318 13.21 17.67 10.68
N HIS A 319 12.87 16.43 10.35
CA HIS A 319 11.51 16.08 9.97
C HIS A 319 10.50 16.29 11.10
N MET A 320 10.86 15.91 12.34
CA MET A 320 9.99 16.04 13.50
C MET A 320 9.66 17.51 13.82
N GLN A 321 10.63 18.42 13.71
CA GLN A 321 10.41 19.86 13.93
C GLN A 321 9.40 20.49 12.96
N LEU A 322 9.27 19.89 11.78
CA LEU A 322 8.36 20.37 10.74
C LEU A 322 7.09 19.50 10.65
N PHE A 323 6.93 18.51 11.53
CA PHE A 323 5.82 17.57 11.49
C PHE A 323 4.58 18.17 12.15
N GLY A 324 3.44 18.12 11.46
CA GLY A 324 2.16 18.59 12.01
C GLY A 324 1.97 20.11 12.02
N CYS A 325 2.90 20.89 11.48
CA CYS A 325 2.76 22.35 11.39
C CYS A 325 1.65 22.76 10.40
N ASP A 326 0.66 23.52 10.87
CA ASP A 326 -0.41 24.10 10.03
C ASP A 326 -0.04 25.54 9.62
N PRO A 327 -0.13 25.97 8.35
CA PRO A 327 0.35 27.28 7.86
C PRO A 327 -0.18 28.53 8.59
N ALA A 328 -1.21 28.36 9.41
CA ALA A 328 -1.80 29.40 10.25
C ALA A 328 -1.11 29.56 11.63
N ASP A 329 -0.26 28.61 12.04
CA ASP A 329 0.41 28.65 13.33
C ASP A 329 1.57 29.66 13.33
N SER A 330 1.54 30.58 14.29
CA SER A 330 2.58 31.58 14.52
C SER A 330 3.96 30.97 14.86
N GLU A 331 3.99 29.69 15.23
CA GLU A 331 5.21 28.96 15.59
C GLU A 331 6.01 28.45 14.38
N ILE A 332 5.43 28.45 13.18
CA ILE A 332 6.09 27.93 11.97
C ILE A 332 7.38 28.68 11.65
N ALA A 333 7.39 29.99 11.83
CA ALA A 333 8.57 30.81 11.57
C ALA A 333 9.78 30.35 12.41
N LEU A 334 9.53 30.09 13.69
CA LEU A 334 10.54 29.65 14.65
C LEU A 334 10.96 28.20 14.36
N ALA A 335 9.98 27.33 14.09
CA ALA A 335 10.22 25.93 13.75
C ALA A 335 11.08 25.80 12.48
N LEU A 336 10.75 26.58 11.45
CA LEU A 336 11.51 26.60 10.19
C LEU A 336 12.94 27.10 10.40
N SER A 337 13.14 28.17 11.18
CA SER A 337 14.49 28.66 11.48
C SER A 337 15.33 27.60 12.19
N LYS A 338 14.80 27.00 13.27
CA LYS A 338 15.46 25.92 14.01
C LYS A 338 15.80 24.73 13.12
N ALA A 339 14.88 24.37 12.23
CA ALA A 339 15.05 23.25 11.30
C ALA A 339 16.14 23.54 10.25
N LEU A 340 16.19 24.76 9.73
CA LEU A 340 17.22 25.19 8.77
C LEU A 340 18.61 25.29 9.42
N ASP A 341 18.69 25.79 10.64
CA ASP A 341 19.94 25.86 11.41
C ASP A 341 20.48 24.45 11.70
N MET A 342 19.58 23.52 12.07
CA MET A 342 19.92 22.10 12.31
C MET A 342 20.47 21.40 11.06
N ILE A 343 19.84 21.59 9.90
CA ILE A 343 20.38 21.03 8.66
C ILE A 343 21.75 21.65 8.34
N SER A 344 21.87 22.97 8.49
CA SER A 344 23.11 23.66 8.16
C SER A 344 24.27 23.19 9.05
N SER A 345 24.03 22.93 10.34
CA SER A 345 25.04 22.36 11.24
C SER A 345 25.35 20.90 10.89
N THR A 346 24.35 20.10 10.51
CA THR A 346 24.53 18.71 10.08
C THR A 346 25.42 18.60 8.85
N ILE A 347 25.23 19.48 7.86
CA ILE A 347 26.07 19.54 6.65
C ILE A 347 27.52 19.89 7.01
N GLN A 348 27.74 20.80 7.96
CA GLN A 348 29.08 21.14 8.43
C GLN A 348 29.75 19.98 9.16
N GLN A 349 28.99 19.20 9.93
CA GLN A 349 29.49 18.05 10.68
C GLN A 349 29.75 16.82 9.78
N HIS A 350 28.98 16.67 8.70
CA HIS A 350 29.09 15.53 7.79
C HIS A 350 29.21 15.95 6.31
N PRO A 351 30.37 16.50 5.89
CA PRO A 351 30.58 16.95 4.52
C PRO A 351 30.32 15.86 3.46
N ASN A 352 30.66 14.61 3.78
CA ASN A 352 30.53 13.46 2.87
C ASN A 352 29.08 13.09 2.52
N GLU A 353 28.10 13.48 3.34
CA GLU A 353 26.67 13.15 3.16
C GLU A 353 25.84 14.40 2.76
N THR A 354 26.51 15.48 2.37
CA THR A 354 25.86 16.78 2.03
C THR A 354 24.80 16.63 0.95
N VAL A 355 25.03 15.75 -0.04
CA VAL A 355 24.07 15.47 -1.11
C VAL A 355 22.80 14.84 -0.56
N LYS A 356 22.92 13.82 0.30
CA LYS A 356 21.77 13.11 0.90
C LYS A 356 20.95 14.06 1.77
N VAL A 357 21.62 14.82 2.64
CA VAL A 357 20.96 15.78 3.54
C VAL A 357 20.27 16.89 2.75
N SER A 358 20.92 17.41 1.70
CA SER A 358 20.35 18.45 0.84
C SER A 358 19.14 17.93 0.05
N GLU A 359 19.18 16.70 -0.44
CA GLU A 359 18.04 16.07 -1.12
C GLU A 359 16.82 15.96 -0.21
N VAL A 360 17.02 15.50 1.03
CA VAL A 360 15.95 15.40 2.03
C VAL A 360 15.39 16.78 2.38
N ALA A 361 16.27 17.77 2.61
CA ALA A 361 15.90 19.15 2.86
C ALA A 361 15.06 19.73 1.72
N VAL A 362 15.47 19.51 0.46
CA VAL A 362 14.75 20.00 -0.73
C VAL A 362 13.35 19.39 -0.80
N ARG A 363 13.21 18.07 -0.65
CA ARG A 363 11.89 17.41 -0.66
C ARG A 363 10.96 17.98 0.39
N ARG A 364 11.46 18.21 1.61
CA ARG A 364 10.64 18.77 2.69
C ARG A 364 10.29 20.24 2.44
N LEU A 365 11.24 21.04 1.98
CA LEU A 365 11.03 22.46 1.68
C LEU A 365 10.05 22.67 0.51
N LEU A 366 10.06 21.81 -0.50
CA LEU A 366 9.05 21.83 -1.57
C LEU A 366 7.65 21.60 -1.00
N SER A 367 7.49 20.57 -0.15
CA SER A 367 6.20 20.28 0.48
C SER A 367 5.69 21.41 1.37
N LEU A 368 6.60 22.10 2.07
CA LEU A 368 6.29 23.27 2.89
C LEU A 368 5.97 24.51 2.05
N HIS A 369 6.66 24.72 0.93
CA HIS A 369 6.41 25.88 0.07
C HIS A 369 4.98 25.91 -0.45
N ARG A 370 4.41 24.73 -0.76
CA ARG A 370 3.01 24.57 -1.14
C ARG A 370 2.05 24.94 0.00
N LEU A 371 2.36 24.50 1.21
CA LEU A 371 1.54 24.80 2.39
C LEU A 371 1.60 26.29 2.75
N LEU A 372 2.74 26.94 2.52
CA LEU A 372 2.95 28.36 2.79
C LEU A 372 2.49 29.29 1.67
N ALA A 373 1.82 28.80 0.62
CA ALA A 373 1.43 29.61 -0.55
C ALA A 373 0.51 30.79 -0.18
N ASP A 374 -0.28 30.64 0.89
CA ASP A 374 -1.22 31.66 1.40
C ASP A 374 -0.70 32.42 2.63
N SER A 375 0.52 32.12 3.10
CA SER A 375 1.14 32.69 4.32
C SER A 375 2.03 33.91 4.06
N ASP A 376 2.59 34.50 5.13
CA ASP A 376 3.44 35.70 5.10
C ASP A 376 4.53 35.71 4.02
N SER A 377 4.66 36.86 3.33
CA SER A 377 5.63 37.04 2.23
C SER A 377 7.10 36.88 2.68
N SER A 378 7.41 37.09 3.96
CA SER A 378 8.75 36.92 4.54
C SER A 378 9.13 35.45 4.68
N LEU A 379 8.22 34.60 5.14
CA LEU A 379 8.40 33.15 5.28
C LEU A 379 8.53 32.46 3.92
N GLN A 380 7.74 32.91 2.93
CA GLN A 380 7.88 32.46 1.56
C GLN A 380 9.25 32.81 0.96
N LYS A 381 9.77 34.01 1.24
CA LYS A 381 11.12 34.42 0.79
C LYS A 381 12.20 33.59 1.46
N ALA A 382 12.10 33.33 2.77
CA ALA A 382 13.04 32.52 3.52
C ALA A 382 13.07 31.05 3.04
N SER A 383 11.90 30.43 2.86
CA SER A 383 11.79 29.07 2.33
C SER A 383 12.35 28.95 0.90
N ARG A 384 12.07 29.93 0.01
CA ARG A 384 12.65 29.96 -1.35
C ARG A 384 14.17 30.15 -1.33
N ALA A 385 14.70 30.98 -0.44
CA ALA A 385 16.13 31.17 -0.30
C ALA A 385 16.83 29.90 0.21
N ALA A 386 16.24 29.22 1.19
CA ALA A 386 16.71 27.93 1.68
C ALA A 386 16.65 26.84 0.60
N LEU A 387 15.53 26.76 -0.14
CA LEU A 387 15.38 25.83 -1.25
C LEU A 387 16.49 26.03 -2.30
N ARG A 388 16.76 27.27 -2.70
CA ARG A 388 17.87 27.60 -3.61
C ARG A 388 19.24 27.16 -3.08
N LYS A 389 19.51 27.42 -1.80
CA LYS A 389 20.77 27.03 -1.14
C LYS A 389 20.96 25.51 -1.21
N TYR A 390 19.95 24.73 -0.84
CA TYR A 390 20.06 23.27 -0.81
C TYR A 390 19.97 22.63 -2.19
N VAL A 391 19.20 23.18 -3.13
CA VAL A 391 19.22 22.73 -4.53
C VAL A 391 20.63 22.84 -5.11
N ARG A 392 21.31 23.95 -4.87
CA ARG A 392 22.72 24.11 -5.27
C ARG A 392 23.65 23.14 -4.54
N ALA A 393 23.39 22.86 -3.25
CA ALA A 393 24.22 21.93 -2.46
C ALA A 393 24.00 20.44 -2.80
N MET A 394 22.95 20.09 -3.57
CA MET A 394 22.73 18.70 -4.01
C MET A 394 23.78 18.24 -5.05
N GLU A 395 24.36 19.16 -5.82
CA GLU A 395 25.31 18.81 -6.88
C GLU A 395 26.14 20.00 -7.35
N ASP A 396 27.43 19.78 -7.61
CA ASP A 396 28.33 20.78 -8.22
C ASP A 396 28.47 20.62 -9.76
N GLY A 397 27.75 19.66 -10.35
CA GLY A 397 27.81 19.23 -11.75
C GLY A 397 26.74 19.86 -12.66
N GLU A 398 26.18 19.08 -13.61
CA GLU A 398 25.26 19.56 -14.66
C GLU A 398 23.75 19.54 -14.28
N GLY A 399 23.41 19.22 -13.03
CA GLY A 399 22.03 19.24 -12.53
C GLY A 399 21.25 17.93 -12.71
N ASP A 400 21.91 16.83 -13.04
CA ASP A 400 21.30 15.52 -13.28
C ASP A 400 20.56 14.96 -12.05
N LYS A 401 21.07 15.18 -10.83
CA LYS A 401 20.39 14.71 -9.62
C LYS A 401 19.10 15.48 -9.36
N ALA A 402 19.12 16.80 -9.59
CA ALA A 402 17.92 17.62 -9.50
C ALA A 402 16.87 17.20 -10.55
N ALA A 403 17.31 16.86 -11.77
CA ALA A 403 16.43 16.36 -12.82
C ALA A 403 15.80 15.00 -12.45
N ARG A 404 16.60 14.03 -11.99
CA ARG A 404 16.10 12.72 -11.53
C ARG A 404 15.12 12.86 -10.36
N LEU A 405 15.40 13.77 -9.43
CA LEU A 405 14.49 14.04 -8.31
C LEU A 405 13.16 14.63 -8.80
N ALA A 406 13.19 15.57 -9.74
CA ALA A 406 11.99 16.13 -10.35
C ALA A 406 11.17 15.05 -11.10
N GLU A 407 11.83 14.18 -11.88
CA GLU A 407 11.16 13.05 -12.54
C GLU A 407 10.50 12.09 -11.54
N LEU A 408 11.19 11.77 -10.44
CA LEU A 408 10.64 10.94 -9.35
C LEU A 408 9.41 11.59 -8.72
N LEU A 409 9.44 12.89 -8.43
CA LEU A 409 8.30 13.63 -7.90
C LEU A 409 7.12 13.61 -8.88
N ARG A 410 7.38 13.75 -10.18
CA ARG A 410 6.36 13.66 -11.24
C ARG A 410 5.74 12.26 -11.33
N GLN A 411 6.53 11.20 -11.22
CA GLN A 411 6.04 9.81 -11.17
C GLN A 411 5.20 9.53 -9.92
N GLN A 412 5.50 10.20 -8.81
CA GLN A 412 4.72 10.15 -7.57
C GLN A 412 3.42 10.98 -7.63
N GLY A 413 3.13 11.64 -8.75
CA GLY A 413 1.94 12.48 -8.93
C GLY A 413 2.06 13.91 -8.39
N LYS A 414 3.25 14.32 -7.90
CA LYS A 414 3.52 15.66 -7.38
C LYS A 414 4.06 16.57 -8.47
N LYS A 415 3.17 16.95 -9.41
CA LYS A 415 3.55 17.77 -10.58
C LYS A 415 4.07 19.15 -10.17
N ASP A 416 3.38 19.84 -9.28
CA ASP A 416 3.74 21.20 -8.87
C ASP A 416 5.12 21.25 -8.17
N ASP A 417 5.43 20.28 -7.31
CA ASP A 417 6.74 20.16 -6.66
C ASP A 417 7.85 19.89 -7.68
N SER A 418 7.56 19.06 -8.69
CA SER A 418 8.48 18.78 -9.80
C SER A 418 8.74 20.05 -10.63
N GLU A 419 7.70 20.83 -10.91
CA GLU A 419 7.80 22.06 -11.70
C GLU A 419 8.58 23.14 -10.94
N LEU A 420 8.29 23.33 -9.65
CA LEU A 420 9.01 24.28 -8.80
C LEU A 420 10.49 23.93 -8.65
N LEU A 421 10.80 22.64 -8.51
CA LEU A 421 12.18 22.14 -8.48
C LEU A 421 12.86 22.38 -9.83
N ALA A 422 12.19 22.09 -10.95
CA ALA A 422 12.71 22.33 -12.29
C ALA A 422 13.00 23.82 -12.54
N GLN A 423 12.06 24.70 -12.21
CA GLN A 423 12.23 26.16 -12.32
C GLN A 423 13.39 26.69 -11.46
N THR A 424 13.56 26.13 -10.26
CA THR A 424 14.67 26.49 -9.37
C THR A 424 16.00 25.96 -9.90
N GLY A 425 16.02 24.75 -10.46
CA GLY A 425 17.18 24.11 -11.06
C GLY A 425 17.67 24.78 -12.35
N ILE A 426 16.75 25.20 -13.24
CA ILE A 426 17.09 25.89 -14.51
C ILE A 426 17.91 27.17 -14.27
N LYS A 427 17.69 27.86 -13.15
CA LYS A 427 18.46 29.07 -12.78
C LYS A 427 19.95 28.78 -12.54
N TYR A 428 20.28 27.55 -12.16
CA TYR A 428 21.66 27.13 -11.92
C TYR A 428 22.22 26.32 -13.10
N TRP A 429 21.39 25.50 -13.75
CA TRP A 429 21.76 24.61 -14.85
C TRP A 429 20.86 24.82 -16.07
N PRO A 430 21.02 25.94 -16.80
CA PRO A 430 20.15 26.25 -17.93
C PRO A 430 20.34 25.29 -19.11
N ALA A 431 21.49 24.60 -19.20
CA ALA A 431 21.81 23.68 -20.29
C ALA A 431 21.22 22.26 -20.12
N ASN A 432 20.61 21.93 -18.97
CA ASN A 432 20.10 20.59 -18.71
C ASN A 432 18.72 20.38 -19.39
N GLU A 433 18.69 19.57 -20.45
CA GLU A 433 17.47 19.30 -21.22
C GLU A 433 16.35 18.63 -20.39
N ALA A 434 16.70 17.81 -19.41
CA ALA A 434 15.71 17.10 -18.60
C ALA A 434 14.94 18.09 -17.70
N LEU A 435 15.63 19.06 -17.09
CA LEU A 435 14.99 20.13 -16.32
C LEU A 435 14.11 21.03 -17.20
N GLN A 436 14.55 21.36 -18.42
CA GLN A 436 13.76 22.15 -19.36
C GLN A 436 12.46 21.43 -19.79
N LYS A 437 12.52 20.11 -20.01
CA LYS A 437 11.33 19.30 -20.37
C LYS A 437 10.32 19.17 -19.21
N LEU A 438 10.77 19.38 -17.97
CA LEU A 438 9.95 19.24 -16.76
C LEU A 438 9.34 20.57 -16.29
N SER A 439 9.90 21.71 -16.70
CA SER A 439 9.23 23.00 -16.52
C SER A 439 8.23 23.20 -17.67
N PRO A 440 6.95 23.56 -17.41
CA PRO A 440 6.16 24.15 -18.47
C PRO A 440 6.93 25.36 -18.99
N ALA A 441 7.00 25.50 -20.31
CA ALA A 441 7.54 26.70 -20.94
C ALA A 441 6.86 27.90 -20.27
N MET A 442 7.65 28.90 -19.87
CA MET A 442 7.08 30.17 -19.47
C MET A 442 6.31 30.70 -20.68
N GLU A 443 5.00 30.49 -20.70
CA GLU A 443 4.12 31.33 -21.50
C GLU A 443 4.25 32.73 -20.89
N THR A 444 4.82 33.59 -21.73
CA THR A 444 5.12 35.01 -21.62
C THR A 444 4.08 35.86 -20.91
#